data_AF-A0A7W7DGH8-F1
#
_entry.id   AF-A0A7W7DGH8-F1
#
_cell.length_a   1.000
_cell.length_b   1.000
_cell.length_c   1.000
_cell.angle_alpha   90.00
_cell.angle_beta   90.00
_cell.angle_gamma   90.00
#
_symmetry.space_group_name_H-M   'P 1'
#
loop_
_entity.id
_entity.type
_entity.pdbx_description
1 polymer ?
#
loop_
_entity_poly.entity_id
_entity_poly.type
_entity_poly.pdbx_seq_one_letter_code
_entity_poly.pdbx_strand_id
1 'polypeptide(L)'
;MREVQLSTSHEPLWSIGELAERAGATVKTVRFYSDQGLLPEAARSSGGHRRYGPRALERLQLIRSLRTLDLPLPEIRRVLEDEDTAGRALEKAVDSRLSELGSELKALRWREAALQLVRDCPPDQRADRLRLIGALNTPPSTAPLARFWRTWLPPRMPRPAIAAFLEAAVPQPPDEPHPNQALAFARLHAMTTAPCPGGRQPQPDVHRTAGAGGAALLYEGLVEAFELAAPHVRRAHDPHPGEALDAYVAAYASAYRSRDTHAFRRLLAVRLSADPRLNRYWELTAIVLTPPGGSPQPTPGSADDWLRAALRRDNAQAA
;
A
#
# COMPACT_ATOMS: atom_id res chain seq x y z
N MET A 1 -35.47 -2.72 -65.12
CA MET A 1 -34.21 -2.00 -64.81
C MET A 1 -34.56 -0.72 -64.06
N ARG A 2 -34.36 -0.71 -62.73
CA ARG A 2 -34.34 0.52 -61.93
C ARG A 2 -32.89 0.70 -61.50
N GLU A 3 -32.25 1.75 -62.00
CA GLU A 3 -30.93 2.19 -61.55
C GLU A 3 -31.04 2.65 -60.09
N VAL A 4 -30.23 2.05 -59.23
CA VAL A 4 -29.99 2.52 -57.87
C VAL A 4 -28.98 3.65 -57.98
N GLN A 5 -29.46 4.89 -57.94
CA GLN A 5 -28.62 6.06 -57.67
C GLN A 5 -28.07 5.95 -56.24
N LEU A 6 -26.82 5.51 -56.10
CA LEU A 6 -26.03 5.69 -54.89
C LEU A 6 -25.62 7.17 -54.84
N SER A 7 -26.40 7.95 -54.09
CA SER A 7 -26.06 9.32 -53.71
C SER A 7 -24.70 9.33 -53.01
N THR A 8 -23.70 9.93 -53.65
CA THR A 8 -22.44 10.32 -53.00
C THR A 8 -22.74 11.47 -52.05
N SER A 9 -23.02 11.15 -50.79
CA SER A 9 -23.10 12.12 -49.70
C SER A 9 -21.79 12.93 -49.67
N HIS A 10 -21.84 14.22 -50.01
CA HIS A 10 -20.68 15.10 -49.89
C HIS A 10 -20.42 15.28 -48.39
N GLU A 11 -19.35 14.66 -47.87
CA GLU A 11 -18.99 14.83 -46.46
C GLU A 11 -18.80 16.32 -46.15
N PRO A 12 -19.43 16.86 -45.10
CA PRO A 12 -19.33 18.28 -44.80
C PRO A 12 -17.90 18.64 -44.42
N LEU A 13 -17.28 19.51 -45.22
CA LEU A 13 -15.93 20.02 -44.99
C LEU A 13 -15.97 21.39 -44.34
N TRP A 14 -15.31 21.52 -43.19
CA TRP A 14 -15.25 22.74 -42.40
C TRP A 14 -13.88 23.41 -42.51
N SER A 15 -13.89 24.74 -42.54
CA SER A 15 -12.70 25.54 -42.23
C SER A 15 -12.31 25.37 -40.76
N ILE A 16 -11.12 25.87 -40.40
CA ILE A 16 -10.66 25.85 -39.01
C ILE A 16 -11.60 26.59 -38.04
N GLY A 17 -12.23 27.67 -38.51
CA GLY A 17 -13.18 28.46 -37.72
C GLY A 17 -14.48 27.69 -37.48
N GLU A 18 -15.03 27.12 -38.54
CA GLU A 18 -16.25 26.31 -38.48
C GLU A 18 -16.07 25.03 -37.65
N LEU A 19 -14.89 24.41 -37.70
CA LEU A 19 -14.53 23.28 -36.85
C LEU A 19 -14.42 23.71 -35.38
N ALA A 20 -13.79 24.86 -35.11
CA ALA A 20 -13.65 25.40 -33.76
C ALA A 20 -15.02 25.68 -33.13
N GLU A 21 -15.92 26.32 -33.87
CA GLU A 21 -17.28 26.61 -33.43
C GLU A 21 -18.05 25.32 -33.10
N ARG A 22 -18.06 24.34 -34.02
CA ARG A 22 -18.73 23.04 -33.83
C ARG A 22 -18.16 22.26 -32.67
N ALA A 23 -16.84 22.32 -32.49
CA ALA A 23 -16.17 21.65 -31.40
C ALA A 23 -16.23 22.42 -30.08
N GLY A 24 -16.83 23.61 -30.02
CA GLY A 24 -16.84 24.47 -28.83
C GLY A 24 -15.43 24.84 -28.35
N ALA A 25 -14.49 25.02 -29.28
CA ALA A 25 -13.08 25.30 -29.02
C ALA A 25 -12.66 26.63 -29.63
N THR A 26 -11.50 27.15 -29.22
CA THR A 26 -10.93 28.33 -29.89
C THR A 26 -10.23 27.94 -31.18
N VAL A 27 -10.19 28.83 -32.17
CA VAL A 27 -9.40 28.63 -33.41
C VAL A 27 -7.93 28.33 -33.08
N LYS A 28 -7.38 28.95 -32.02
CA LYS A 28 -6.02 28.69 -31.52
C LYS A 28 -5.86 27.23 -31.08
N THR A 29 -6.84 26.66 -30.38
CA THR A 29 -6.84 25.26 -29.95
C THR A 29 -6.86 24.31 -31.15
N VAL A 30 -7.70 24.58 -32.15
CA VAL A 30 -7.76 23.75 -33.37
C VAL A 30 -6.45 23.84 -34.15
N ARG A 31 -5.87 25.04 -34.27
CA ARG A 31 -4.57 25.24 -34.93
C ARG A 31 -3.47 24.46 -34.22
N PHE A 32 -3.42 24.55 -32.89
CA PHE A 32 -2.46 23.80 -32.07
C PHE A 32 -2.53 22.30 -32.36
N TYR A 33 -3.70 21.67 -32.28
CA TYR A 33 -3.80 20.22 -32.51
C TYR A 33 -3.58 19.82 -33.97
N SER A 34 -3.98 20.66 -34.93
CA SER A 34 -3.68 20.42 -36.35
C SER A 34 -2.19 20.51 -36.64
N ASP A 35 -1.47 21.49 -36.09
CA ASP A 35 -0.02 21.63 -36.28
C ASP A 35 0.77 20.49 -35.61
N GLN A 36 0.19 19.88 -34.57
CA GLN A 36 0.74 18.67 -33.93
C GLN A 36 0.38 17.37 -34.67
N GLY A 37 -0.31 17.46 -35.81
CA GLY A 37 -0.74 16.31 -36.63
C GLY A 37 -1.83 15.45 -35.97
N LEU A 38 -2.55 15.99 -34.99
CA LEU A 38 -3.55 15.24 -34.22
C LEU A 38 -4.95 15.31 -34.83
N LEU A 39 -5.18 16.19 -35.80
CA LEU A 39 -6.47 16.33 -36.50
C LEU A 39 -6.30 15.94 -37.97
N PRO A 40 -7.05 14.94 -38.49
CA PRO A 40 -6.95 14.53 -39.89
C PRO A 40 -7.43 15.66 -40.82
N GLU A 41 -6.54 16.10 -41.71
CA GLU A 41 -6.90 16.98 -42.82
C GLU A 41 -7.66 16.15 -43.87
N ALA A 42 -8.87 16.58 -44.24
CA ALA A 42 -9.68 15.89 -45.24
C ALA A 42 -9.44 16.44 -46.66
N ALA A 43 -9.18 17.75 -46.77
CA ALA A 43 -8.85 18.39 -48.04
C ALA A 43 -8.12 19.73 -47.81
N ARG A 44 -7.78 20.40 -48.91
CA ARG A 44 -7.42 21.82 -48.91
C ARG A 44 -8.32 22.59 -49.86
N SER A 45 -8.65 23.84 -49.51
CA SER A 45 -9.39 24.74 -50.39
C SER A 45 -8.54 25.14 -51.61
N SER A 46 -9.18 25.74 -52.63
CA SER A 46 -8.49 26.34 -53.78
C SER A 46 -7.44 27.40 -53.38
N GLY A 47 -7.63 28.08 -52.24
CA GLY A 47 -6.68 29.02 -51.63
C GLY A 47 -5.63 28.36 -50.71
N GLY A 48 -5.55 27.04 -50.66
CA GLY A 48 -4.54 26.30 -49.89
C GLY A 48 -4.85 26.13 -48.39
N HIS A 49 -6.04 26.51 -47.91
CA HIS A 49 -6.40 26.37 -46.51
C HIS A 49 -6.86 24.95 -46.16
N ARG A 50 -6.44 24.43 -45.00
CA ARG A 50 -6.86 23.12 -44.45
C ARG A 50 -8.39 23.06 -44.30
N ARG A 51 -8.98 21.93 -44.71
CA ARG A 51 -10.39 21.59 -44.55
C ARG A 51 -10.52 20.28 -43.76
N TYR A 52 -11.47 20.25 -42.86
CA TYR A 52 -11.66 19.15 -41.90
C TYR A 52 -13.03 18.52 -42.07
N GLY A 53 -13.10 17.20 -42.03
CA GLY A 53 -14.36 16.45 -42.06
C GLY A 53 -14.85 16.05 -40.67
N PRO A 54 -15.93 15.25 -40.60
CA PRO A 54 -16.51 14.74 -39.34
C PRO A 54 -15.50 14.06 -38.41
N ARG A 55 -14.58 13.24 -38.94
CA ARG A 55 -13.54 12.56 -38.13
C ARG A 55 -12.66 13.53 -37.34
N ALA A 56 -12.35 14.70 -37.88
CA ALA A 56 -11.56 15.70 -37.18
C ALA A 56 -12.34 16.35 -36.03
N LEU A 57 -13.66 16.48 -36.17
CA LEU A 57 -14.54 16.97 -35.10
C LEU A 57 -14.61 15.96 -33.95
N GLU A 58 -14.85 14.68 -34.26
CA GLU A 58 -14.88 13.59 -33.27
C GLU A 58 -13.55 13.52 -32.51
N ARG A 59 -12.43 13.53 -33.24
CA ARG A 59 -11.08 13.48 -32.65
C ARG A 59 -10.79 14.71 -31.79
N LEU A 60 -11.20 15.90 -32.21
CA LEU A 60 -11.05 17.12 -31.41
C LEU A 60 -11.91 17.07 -30.13
N GLN A 61 -13.15 16.56 -30.21
CA GLN A 61 -14.01 16.38 -29.05
C GLN A 61 -13.40 15.37 -28.07
N LEU A 62 -12.88 14.24 -28.55
CA LEU A 62 -12.18 13.28 -27.70
C LEU A 62 -10.96 13.88 -27.03
N ILE A 63 -10.07 14.56 -27.79
CA ILE A 63 -8.90 15.24 -27.23
C ILE A 63 -9.32 16.17 -26.09
N ARG A 64 -10.39 16.95 -26.27
CA ARG A 64 -10.91 17.85 -25.22
C ARG A 64 -11.38 17.08 -24.00
N SER A 65 -12.16 16.01 -24.17
CA SER A 65 -12.61 15.17 -23.06
C SER A 65 -11.44 14.57 -22.27
N LEU A 66 -10.43 14.03 -22.95
CA LEU A 66 -9.24 13.49 -22.28
C LEU A 66 -8.43 14.57 -21.56
N ARG A 67 -8.34 15.78 -22.13
CA ARG A 67 -7.72 16.94 -21.46
C ARG A 67 -8.49 17.40 -20.22
N THR A 68 -9.81 17.27 -20.18
CA THR A 68 -10.59 17.59 -18.96
C THR A 68 -10.34 16.61 -17.82
N LEU A 69 -9.82 15.41 -18.13
CA LEU A 69 -9.37 14.41 -17.15
C LEU A 69 -7.87 14.56 -16.81
N ASP A 70 -7.25 15.68 -17.21
CA ASP A 70 -5.82 15.96 -17.06
C ASP A 70 -4.87 14.97 -17.75
N LEU A 71 -5.32 14.21 -18.75
CA LEU A 71 -4.41 13.34 -19.49
C LEU A 71 -3.37 14.18 -20.26
N PRO A 72 -2.08 13.85 -20.16
CA PRO A 72 -1.03 14.55 -20.87
C PRO A 72 -1.07 14.23 -22.37
N LEU A 73 -0.67 15.19 -23.20
CA LEU A 73 -0.75 15.09 -24.67
C LEU A 73 -0.07 13.82 -25.26
N PRO A 74 1.08 13.33 -24.74
CA PRO A 74 1.68 12.08 -25.22
C PRO A 74 0.78 10.85 -25.04
N GLU A 75 -0.01 10.79 -23.97
CA GLU A 75 -0.96 9.69 -23.75
C GLU A 75 -2.15 9.81 -24.66
N ILE A 76 -2.69 11.03 -24.81
CA ILE A 76 -3.76 11.32 -25.77
C ILE A 76 -3.34 10.88 -27.17
N ARG A 77 -2.11 11.18 -27.61
CA ARG A 77 -1.60 10.72 -28.90
C ARG A 77 -1.68 9.20 -29.04
N ARG A 78 -1.24 8.44 -28.03
CA ARG A 78 -1.33 6.96 -28.04
C ARG A 78 -2.77 6.47 -28.09
N VAL A 79 -3.67 7.10 -27.35
CA VAL A 79 -5.10 6.79 -27.39
C VAL A 79 -5.64 6.97 -28.81
N LEU A 80 -5.33 8.10 -29.42
CA LEU A 80 -5.77 8.43 -30.77
C LEU A 80 -5.12 7.57 -31.88
N GLU A 81 -3.97 6.96 -31.60
CA GLU A 81 -3.32 5.99 -32.48
C GLU A 81 -3.89 4.57 -32.30
N ASP A 82 -4.46 4.28 -31.13
CA ASP A 82 -5.06 2.98 -30.77
C ASP A 82 -6.59 2.93 -30.94
N GLU A 83 -7.23 4.06 -31.29
CA GLU A 83 -8.64 4.11 -31.70
C GLU A 83 -8.96 3.10 -32.81
N ASP A 84 -7.97 2.79 -33.66
CA ASP A 84 -8.08 1.84 -34.75
C ASP A 84 -7.88 0.36 -34.32
N THR A 85 -7.47 0.08 -33.06
CA THR A 85 -6.91 -1.23 -32.65
C THR A 85 -7.39 -1.83 -31.31
N ALA A 86 -8.51 -1.32 -30.75
CA ALA A 86 -9.28 -1.87 -29.62
C ALA A 86 -9.20 -1.16 -28.26
N GLY A 87 -8.71 0.08 -28.18
CA GLY A 87 -8.94 0.97 -27.01
C GLY A 87 -8.14 0.67 -25.73
N ARG A 88 -7.17 -0.25 -25.77
CA ARG A 88 -6.31 -0.59 -24.61
C ARG A 88 -5.44 0.57 -24.13
N ALA A 89 -5.06 1.48 -25.04
CA ALA A 89 -4.30 2.67 -24.69
C ALA A 89 -5.10 3.63 -23.82
N LEU A 90 -6.43 3.71 -24.02
CA LEU A 90 -7.30 4.53 -23.19
C LEU A 90 -7.39 3.95 -21.77
N GLU A 91 -7.66 2.65 -21.66
CA GLU A 91 -7.69 1.94 -20.36
C GLU A 91 -6.40 2.17 -19.58
N LYS A 92 -5.25 1.94 -20.23
CA LYS A 92 -3.93 2.14 -19.60
C LYS A 92 -3.69 3.59 -19.16
N ALA A 93 -4.08 4.57 -19.97
CA ALA A 93 -3.92 5.99 -19.62
C ALA A 93 -4.82 6.38 -18.44
N VAL A 94 -6.07 5.90 -18.44
CA VAL A 94 -7.01 6.12 -17.34
C VAL A 94 -6.52 5.46 -16.05
N ASP A 95 -6.08 4.20 -16.10
CA ASP A 95 -5.53 3.49 -14.94
C ASP A 95 -4.30 4.19 -14.36
N SER A 96 -3.41 4.66 -15.24
CA SER A 96 -2.23 5.43 -14.83
C SER A 96 -2.64 6.73 -14.13
N ARG A 97 -3.59 7.47 -14.70
CA ARG A 97 -4.09 8.73 -14.11
C ARG A 97 -4.81 8.51 -12.78
N LEU A 98 -5.62 7.46 -12.66
CA LEU A 98 -6.27 7.08 -11.41
C LEU A 98 -5.24 6.73 -10.33
N SER A 99 -4.16 6.01 -10.69
CA SER A 99 -3.07 5.69 -9.77
C SER A 99 -2.31 6.92 -9.27
N GLU A 100 -2.02 7.86 -10.16
CA GLU A 100 -1.42 9.16 -9.82
C GLU A 100 -2.31 9.97 -8.88
N LEU A 101 -3.58 10.16 -9.24
CA LEU A 101 -4.56 10.88 -8.43
C LEU A 101 -4.75 10.23 -7.06
N GLY A 102 -4.83 8.90 -6.99
CA GLY A 102 -4.89 8.17 -5.72
C GLY A 102 -3.68 8.42 -4.83
N SER A 103 -2.48 8.48 -5.43
CA SER A 103 -1.23 8.79 -4.71
C SER A 103 -1.20 10.23 -4.20
N GLU A 104 -1.66 11.19 -5.00
CA GLU A 104 -1.80 12.60 -4.61
C GLU A 104 -2.80 12.78 -3.46
N LEU A 105 -3.98 12.16 -3.57
CA LEU A 105 -5.01 12.19 -2.53
C LEU A 105 -4.49 11.58 -1.22
N LYS A 106 -3.81 10.43 -1.29
CA LYS A 106 -3.17 9.81 -0.11
C LYS A 106 -2.15 10.76 0.51
N ALA A 107 -1.30 11.42 -0.28
CA ALA A 107 -0.34 12.40 0.22
C ALA A 107 -1.05 13.56 0.94
N LEU A 108 -2.10 14.13 0.34
CA LEU A 108 -2.86 15.23 0.93
C LEU A 108 -3.53 14.84 2.25
N ARG A 109 -4.17 13.66 2.31
CA ARG A 109 -4.78 13.11 3.54
C ARG A 109 -3.77 12.92 4.66
N TRP A 110 -2.58 12.42 4.34
CA TRP A 110 -1.48 12.31 5.30
C TRP A 110 -0.98 13.67 5.80
N ARG A 111 -0.89 14.69 4.94
CA ARG A 111 -0.56 16.06 5.36
C ARG A 111 -1.64 16.66 6.26
N GLU A 112 -2.90 16.45 5.92
CA GLU A 112 -4.03 16.92 6.71
C GLU A 112 -4.01 16.30 8.13
N ALA A 113 -3.89 14.98 8.24
CA ALA A 113 -3.83 14.29 9.53
C ALA A 113 -2.65 14.77 10.39
N ALA A 114 -1.50 15.03 9.76
CA ALA A 114 -0.33 15.60 10.42
C ALA A 114 -0.58 17.03 10.94
N LEU A 115 -1.22 17.89 10.15
CA LEU A 115 -1.56 19.25 10.55
C LEU A 115 -2.58 19.26 11.70
N GLN A 116 -3.61 18.42 11.62
CA GLN A 116 -4.58 18.22 12.71
C GLN A 116 -3.87 17.75 13.98
N LEU A 117 -2.95 16.78 13.88
CA LEU A 117 -2.19 16.30 15.04
C LEU A 117 -1.39 17.40 15.75
N VAL A 118 -0.80 18.32 14.99
CA VAL A 118 -0.01 19.46 15.51
C VAL A 118 -0.89 20.55 16.09
N ARG A 119 -2.04 20.81 15.46
CA ARG A 119 -3.04 21.78 15.95
C ARG A 119 -3.63 21.33 17.30
N ASP A 120 -4.00 20.06 17.41
CA ASP A 120 -4.77 19.53 18.54
C ASP A 120 -3.86 19.06 19.69
N CYS A 121 -2.53 19.23 19.57
CA CYS A 121 -1.59 18.87 20.62
C CYS A 121 -1.40 19.96 21.69
N PRO A 122 -1.13 19.55 22.94
CA PRO A 122 -0.60 20.45 23.97
C PRO A 122 0.66 21.19 23.48
N PRO A 123 0.84 22.49 23.80
CA PRO A 123 1.96 23.29 23.29
C PRO A 123 3.35 22.70 23.59
N ASP A 124 3.53 22.04 24.74
CA ASP A 124 4.75 21.38 25.18
C ASP A 124 5.12 20.16 24.32
N GLN A 125 4.15 19.51 23.68
CA GLN A 125 4.38 18.33 22.82
C GLN A 125 4.56 18.69 21.34
N ARG A 126 4.34 19.95 20.96
CA ARG A 126 4.26 20.37 19.54
C ARG A 126 5.57 20.19 18.80
N ALA A 127 6.68 20.57 19.43
CA ALA A 127 8.01 20.43 18.86
C ALA A 127 8.35 18.95 18.58
N ASP A 128 8.02 18.05 19.51
CA ASP A 128 8.28 16.62 19.36
C ASP A 128 7.44 15.99 18.24
N ARG A 129 6.15 16.33 18.17
CA ARG A 129 5.27 15.85 17.08
C ARG A 129 5.73 16.35 15.72
N LEU A 130 6.15 17.62 15.62
CA LEU A 130 6.72 18.19 14.39
C LEU A 130 7.99 17.45 13.96
N ARG A 131 8.90 17.16 14.89
CA ARG A 131 10.11 16.38 14.61
C ARG A 131 9.79 14.97 14.10
N LEU A 132 8.83 14.28 14.72
CA LEU A 132 8.40 12.94 14.31
C LEU A 132 7.76 12.93 12.92
N ILE A 133 6.82 13.85 12.66
CA ILE A 133 6.13 13.94 11.36
C ILE A 133 7.11 14.38 10.27
N GLY A 134 7.94 15.39 10.54
CA GLY A 134 8.88 15.95 9.56
C GLY A 134 9.94 14.95 9.08
N ALA A 135 10.16 13.86 9.83
CA ALA A 135 11.02 12.76 9.42
C ALA A 135 10.35 11.77 8.43
N LEU A 136 9.04 11.88 8.21
CA LEU A 136 8.31 11.02 7.29
C LEU A 136 8.26 11.61 5.87
N ASN A 137 8.32 10.73 4.87
CA ASN A 137 7.86 11.07 3.53
C ASN A 137 6.33 11.21 3.51
N THR A 138 5.77 11.89 2.50
CA THR A 138 4.32 12.01 2.32
C THR A 138 3.91 11.57 0.92
N PRO A 139 3.20 10.43 0.75
CA PRO A 139 2.77 9.51 1.81
C PRO A 139 3.96 8.77 2.45
N PRO A 140 3.80 8.23 3.67
CA PRO A 140 4.89 7.58 4.37
C PRO A 140 5.28 6.26 3.71
N SER A 141 6.59 5.99 3.70
CA SER A 141 7.15 4.72 3.19
C SER A 141 7.27 3.69 4.31
N THR A 142 6.95 2.44 4.00
CA THR A 142 7.17 1.28 4.88
C THR A 142 8.59 0.69 4.77
N ALA A 143 9.42 1.20 3.86
CA ALA A 143 10.76 0.67 3.60
C ALA A 143 11.69 0.65 4.84
N PRO A 144 11.68 1.66 5.74
CA PRO A 144 12.46 1.62 6.97
C PRO A 144 12.06 0.48 7.91
N LEU A 145 10.76 0.25 8.10
CA LEU A 145 10.24 -0.85 8.92
C LEU A 145 10.62 -2.21 8.32
N ALA A 146 10.47 -2.35 7.00
CA ALA A 146 10.86 -3.58 6.30
C ALA A 146 12.37 -3.85 6.41
N ARG A 147 13.21 -2.81 6.41
CA ARG A 147 14.67 -2.95 6.58
C ARG A 147 15.00 -3.43 8.00
N PHE A 148 14.38 -2.84 9.01
CA PHE A 148 14.52 -3.26 10.40
C PHE A 148 14.19 -4.76 10.58
N TRP A 149 13.07 -5.22 10.00
CA TRP A 149 12.68 -6.62 10.07
C TRP A 149 13.55 -7.55 9.22
N ARG A 150 14.12 -7.09 8.10
CA ARG A 150 15.10 -7.90 7.36
C ARG A 150 16.38 -8.16 8.16
N THR A 151 16.81 -7.20 8.98
CA THR A 151 17.98 -7.37 9.87
C THR A 151 17.68 -8.34 11.02
N TRP A 152 16.42 -8.45 11.42
CA TRP A 152 15.96 -9.42 12.41
C TRP A 152 16.01 -10.87 11.91
N LEU A 153 15.79 -11.11 10.61
CA LEU A 153 15.73 -12.46 10.04
C LEU A 153 17.13 -13.08 9.83
N PRO A 154 17.25 -14.42 9.89
CA PRO A 154 18.52 -15.08 9.62
C PRO A 154 18.95 -14.92 8.16
N PRO A 155 20.26 -14.85 7.88
CA PRO A 155 20.76 -14.80 6.51
C PRO A 155 20.37 -16.08 5.76
N ARG A 156 20.11 -15.95 4.45
CA ARG A 156 19.73 -17.07 3.55
C ARG A 156 18.35 -17.70 3.82
N MET A 157 17.48 -17.04 4.57
CA MET A 157 16.07 -17.43 4.65
C MET A 157 15.42 -17.41 3.25
N PRO A 158 14.55 -18.38 2.90
CA PRO A 158 13.87 -18.41 1.60
C PRO A 158 13.10 -17.11 1.31
N ARG A 159 13.18 -16.60 0.07
CA ARG A 159 12.51 -15.35 -0.33
C ARG A 159 11.00 -15.33 -0.07
N PRO A 160 10.23 -16.39 -0.36
CA PRO A 160 8.79 -16.41 -0.06
C PRO A 160 8.51 -16.27 1.45
N ALA A 161 9.30 -16.93 2.30
CA ALA A 161 9.14 -16.85 3.75
C ALA A 161 9.50 -15.45 4.30
N ILE A 162 10.53 -14.79 3.74
CA ILE A 162 10.82 -13.39 4.06
C ILE A 162 9.64 -12.49 3.68
N ALA A 163 9.05 -12.68 2.50
CA ALA A 163 7.93 -11.87 2.04
C ALA A 163 6.72 -12.02 2.97
N ALA A 164 6.32 -13.26 3.31
CA ALA A 164 5.24 -13.54 4.24
C ALA A 164 5.48 -12.94 5.63
N PHE A 165 6.71 -13.06 6.16
CA PHE A 165 7.07 -12.44 7.44
C PHE A 165 6.93 -10.91 7.40
N LEU A 166 7.43 -10.27 6.34
CA LEU A 166 7.35 -8.81 6.20
C LEU A 166 5.91 -8.33 6.02
N GLU A 167 5.08 -9.08 5.31
CA GLU A 167 3.65 -8.78 5.16
C GLU A 167 2.93 -8.79 6.51
N ALA A 168 3.22 -9.78 7.36
CA ALA A 168 2.65 -9.85 8.70
C ALA A 168 3.23 -8.77 9.66
N ALA A 169 4.51 -8.43 9.52
CA ALA A 169 5.21 -7.56 10.48
C ALA A 169 5.19 -6.07 10.14
N VAL A 170 5.01 -5.69 8.88
CA VAL A 170 5.09 -4.29 8.43
C VAL A 170 3.68 -3.75 8.16
N PRO A 171 3.12 -2.92 9.06
CA PRO A 171 1.79 -2.36 8.85
C PRO A 171 1.77 -1.44 7.63
N GLN A 172 0.73 -1.58 6.81
CA GLN A 172 0.47 -0.64 5.74
C GLN A 172 -0.15 0.64 6.30
N PRO A 173 0.38 1.83 5.95
CA PRO A 173 -0.22 3.08 6.34
C PRO A 173 -1.62 3.21 5.69
N PRO A 174 -2.67 3.54 6.47
CA PRO A 174 -4.01 3.72 5.93
C PRO A 174 -4.05 4.81 4.86
N ASP A 175 -4.96 4.69 3.90
CA ASP A 175 -5.16 5.69 2.84
C ASP A 175 -5.79 6.98 3.40
N GLU A 176 -6.58 6.85 4.46
CA GLU A 176 -7.23 7.93 5.21
C GLU A 176 -6.78 7.86 6.67
N PRO A 177 -5.59 8.37 7.01
CA PRO A 177 -5.07 8.30 8.37
C PRO A 177 -5.81 9.25 9.31
N HIS A 178 -6.17 8.76 10.49
CA HIS A 178 -6.52 9.63 11.62
C HIS A 178 -5.24 10.17 12.30
N PRO A 179 -5.28 11.35 12.97
CA PRO A 179 -4.09 11.94 13.61
C PRO A 179 -3.31 10.99 14.54
N ASN A 180 -3.99 10.13 15.30
CA ASN A 180 -3.35 9.14 16.17
C ASN A 180 -2.61 8.03 15.40
N GLN A 181 -3.14 7.58 14.26
CA GLN A 181 -2.49 6.63 13.36
C GLN A 181 -1.26 7.24 12.72
N ALA A 182 -1.35 8.51 12.29
CA ALA A 182 -0.20 9.25 11.77
C ALA A 182 0.92 9.38 12.81
N LEU A 183 0.58 9.72 14.06
CA LEU A 183 1.54 9.74 15.17
C LEU A 183 2.14 8.37 15.46
N ALA A 184 1.32 7.31 15.46
CA ALA A 184 1.78 5.95 15.72
C ALA A 184 2.76 5.48 14.64
N PHE A 185 2.45 5.74 13.37
CA PHE A 185 3.35 5.44 12.26
C PHE A 185 4.66 6.23 12.34
N ALA A 186 4.61 7.52 12.69
CA ALA A 186 5.80 8.34 12.89
C ALA A 186 6.70 7.79 14.01
N ARG A 187 6.11 7.28 15.09
CA ARG A 187 6.83 6.61 16.19
C ARG A 187 7.43 5.28 15.75
N LEU A 188 6.73 4.48 14.94
CA LEU A 188 7.29 3.25 14.35
C LEU A 188 8.52 3.57 13.49
N HIS A 189 8.41 4.60 12.64
CA HIS A 189 9.52 5.07 11.82
C HIS A 189 10.72 5.49 12.67
N ALA A 190 10.51 6.34 13.68
CA ALA A 190 11.57 6.77 14.59
C ALA A 190 12.25 5.59 15.30
N MET A 191 11.47 4.63 15.78
CA MET A 191 12.00 3.46 16.51
C MET A 191 12.78 2.47 15.63
N THR A 192 12.41 2.35 14.36
CA THR A 192 13.06 1.45 13.40
C THR A 192 14.26 2.08 12.69
N THR A 193 14.36 3.41 12.72
CA THR A 193 15.50 4.17 12.19
C THR A 193 16.51 4.57 13.27
N ALA A 194 16.11 4.57 14.54
CA ALA A 194 17.02 4.84 15.65
C ALA A 194 18.17 3.81 15.69
N PRO A 195 19.40 4.24 16.01
CA PRO A 195 20.52 3.33 16.21
C PRO A 195 20.15 2.27 17.24
N CYS A 196 20.42 0.99 16.93
CA CYS A 196 20.22 -0.07 17.92
C CYS A 196 21.23 0.12 19.07
N PRO A 197 20.78 0.17 20.35
CA PRO A 197 21.68 0.13 21.48
C PRO A 197 22.57 -1.12 21.40
N GLY A 198 23.90 -0.96 21.48
CA GLY A 198 24.85 -2.08 21.42
C GLY A 198 25.27 -2.54 20.02
N GLY A 199 24.89 -1.84 18.95
CA GLY A 199 25.48 -2.01 17.61
C GLY A 199 25.07 -3.27 16.82
N ARG A 200 24.32 -4.19 17.42
CA ARG A 200 23.72 -5.33 16.73
C ARG A 200 22.28 -5.53 17.20
N GLN A 201 21.34 -5.62 16.26
CA GLN A 201 19.97 -5.97 16.59
C GLN A 201 19.97 -7.42 17.12
N PRO A 202 19.48 -7.68 18.35
CA PRO A 202 19.46 -9.02 18.90
C PRO A 202 18.51 -9.87 18.04
N GLN A 203 19.06 -10.92 17.41
CA GLN A 203 18.24 -11.95 16.77
C GLN A 203 17.79 -12.95 17.83
N PRO A 204 16.56 -13.47 17.76
CA PRO A 204 16.09 -14.56 18.61
C PRO A 204 17.08 -15.72 18.66
N ASP A 205 17.29 -16.29 19.85
CA ASP A 205 18.16 -17.45 20.03
C ASP A 205 17.76 -18.63 19.15
N VAL A 206 16.45 -18.80 18.92
CA VAL A 206 15.91 -19.84 18.05
C VAL A 206 16.43 -19.75 16.61
N HIS A 207 16.77 -18.56 16.10
CA HIS A 207 17.36 -18.43 14.75
C HIS A 207 18.73 -19.10 14.67
N ARG A 208 19.52 -19.03 15.74
CA ARG A 208 20.85 -19.68 15.80
C ARG A 208 20.72 -21.19 15.83
N THR A 209 19.73 -21.71 16.56
CA THR A 209 19.52 -23.17 16.69
C THR A 209 18.85 -23.77 15.45
N ALA A 210 17.81 -23.11 14.92
CA ALA A 210 17.00 -23.63 13.82
C ALA A 210 17.65 -23.44 12.44
N GLY A 211 18.53 -22.44 12.31
CA GLY A 211 19.07 -21.99 11.02
C GLY A 211 17.99 -21.38 10.12
N ALA A 212 18.36 -21.04 8.88
CA ALA A 212 17.48 -20.31 7.95
C ALA A 212 16.20 -21.08 7.58
N GLY A 213 16.32 -22.38 7.29
CA GLY A 213 15.17 -23.24 6.96
C GLY A 213 14.27 -23.49 8.16
N GLY A 214 14.84 -23.76 9.33
CA GLY A 214 14.06 -23.98 10.55
C GLY A 214 13.36 -22.71 11.05
N ALA A 215 13.98 -21.53 10.87
CA ALA A 215 13.32 -20.26 11.17
C ALA A 215 12.15 -19.97 10.20
N ALA A 216 12.24 -20.38 8.94
CA ALA A 216 11.12 -20.27 8.01
C ALA A 216 9.92 -21.11 8.45
N LEU A 217 10.16 -22.38 8.80
CA LEU A 217 9.13 -23.27 9.33
C LEU A 217 8.56 -22.78 10.67
N LEU A 218 9.40 -22.19 11.53
CA LEU A 218 8.94 -21.57 12.78
C LEU A 218 7.92 -20.47 12.49
N TYR A 219 8.25 -19.53 11.61
CA TYR A 219 7.35 -18.41 11.34
C TYR A 219 6.07 -18.84 10.64
N GLU A 220 6.13 -19.85 9.78
CA GLU A 220 4.94 -20.49 9.19
C GLU A 220 4.04 -21.10 10.27
N GLY A 221 4.59 -21.90 11.19
CA GLY A 221 3.82 -22.46 12.30
C GLY A 221 3.30 -21.41 13.30
N LEU A 222 4.01 -20.29 13.47
CA LEU A 222 3.54 -19.18 14.30
C LEU A 222 2.34 -18.45 13.67
N VAL A 223 2.25 -18.38 12.34
CA VAL A 223 1.07 -17.80 11.67
C VAL A 223 -0.18 -18.56 12.05
N GLU A 224 -0.15 -19.90 11.98
CA GLU A 224 -1.25 -20.77 12.39
C GLU A 224 -1.65 -20.54 13.85
N ALA A 225 -0.67 -20.54 14.76
CA ALA A 225 -0.92 -20.29 16.19
C ALA A 225 -1.53 -18.90 16.44
N PHE A 226 -1.09 -17.88 15.70
CA PHE A 226 -1.63 -16.52 15.82
C PHE A 226 -3.04 -16.40 15.26
N GLU A 227 -3.36 -17.10 14.16
CA GLU A 227 -4.71 -17.16 13.61
C GLU A 227 -5.69 -17.80 14.59
N LEU A 228 -5.28 -18.88 15.26
CA LEU A 228 -6.06 -19.53 16.32
C LEU A 228 -6.24 -18.62 17.55
N ALA A 229 -5.21 -17.84 17.93
CA ALA A 229 -5.30 -16.92 19.08
C ALA A 229 -6.08 -15.64 18.77
N ALA A 230 -6.13 -15.18 17.52
CA ALA A 230 -6.68 -13.87 17.14
C ALA A 230 -8.15 -13.65 17.61
N PRO A 231 -9.08 -14.62 17.52
CA PRO A 231 -10.45 -14.48 18.02
C PRO A 231 -10.53 -14.31 19.54
N HIS A 232 -9.58 -14.86 20.30
CA HIS A 232 -9.50 -14.70 21.76
C HIS A 232 -8.98 -13.32 22.12
N VAL A 233 -7.93 -12.87 21.43
CA VAL A 233 -7.37 -11.51 21.59
C VAL A 233 -8.43 -10.44 21.27
N ARG A 234 -9.17 -10.57 20.15
CA ARG A 234 -10.23 -9.61 19.78
C ARG A 234 -11.33 -9.49 20.82
N ARG A 235 -11.67 -10.59 21.48
CA ARG A 235 -12.74 -10.64 22.50
C ARG A 235 -12.21 -10.36 23.91
N ALA A 236 -10.93 -10.04 24.05
CA ALA A 236 -10.26 -9.86 25.34
C ALA A 236 -10.47 -11.05 26.29
N HIS A 237 -10.49 -12.27 25.74
CA HIS A 237 -10.54 -13.47 26.57
C HIS A 237 -9.21 -13.64 27.32
N ASP A 238 -9.33 -14.11 28.56
CA ASP A 238 -8.19 -14.48 29.39
C ASP A 238 -7.31 -15.55 28.71
N PRO A 239 -5.96 -15.41 28.73
CA PRO A 239 -5.06 -16.43 28.23
C PRO A 239 -5.27 -17.80 28.86
N HIS A 240 -5.41 -18.85 28.07
CA HIS A 240 -5.66 -20.21 28.57
C HIS A 240 -4.99 -21.28 27.69
N PRO A 241 -4.74 -22.49 28.23
CA PRO A 241 -4.31 -23.63 27.43
C PRO A 241 -5.34 -24.00 26.36
N GLY A 242 -4.91 -24.64 25.28
CA GLY A 242 -5.75 -25.08 24.18
C GLY A 242 -5.00 -25.13 22.85
N GLU A 243 -5.75 -25.35 21.77
CA GLU A 243 -5.21 -25.57 20.41
C GLU A 243 -4.21 -24.49 19.97
N ALA A 244 -4.52 -23.21 20.23
CA ALA A 244 -3.62 -22.11 19.89
C ALA A 244 -2.26 -22.20 20.61
N LEU A 245 -2.26 -22.58 21.89
CA LEU A 245 -1.04 -22.78 22.68
C LEU A 245 -0.28 -24.02 22.20
N ASP A 246 -0.99 -25.11 21.90
CA ASP A 246 -0.37 -26.34 21.44
C ASP A 246 0.33 -26.15 20.08
N ALA A 247 -0.31 -25.44 19.13
CA ALA A 247 0.30 -25.06 17.86
C ALA A 247 1.54 -24.16 18.07
N TYR A 248 1.44 -23.17 18.97
CA TYR A 248 2.56 -22.28 19.31
C TYR A 248 3.76 -23.04 19.85
N VAL A 249 3.55 -23.95 20.82
CA VAL A 249 4.61 -24.76 21.41
C VAL A 249 5.18 -25.75 20.39
N ALA A 250 4.34 -26.36 19.56
CA ALA A 250 4.76 -27.27 18.50
C ALA A 250 5.69 -26.59 17.48
N ALA A 251 5.38 -25.36 17.07
CA ALA A 251 6.24 -24.57 16.17
C ALA A 251 7.64 -24.35 16.77
N TYR A 252 7.72 -23.97 18.05
CA TYR A 252 9.00 -23.83 18.74
C TYR A 252 9.71 -25.16 18.99
N ALA A 253 8.99 -26.22 19.35
CA ALA A 253 9.56 -27.55 19.56
C ALA A 253 10.23 -28.05 18.29
N SER A 254 9.55 -27.90 17.14
CA SER A 254 10.10 -28.21 15.81
C SER A 254 11.37 -27.40 15.52
N ALA A 255 11.34 -26.08 15.73
CA ALA A 255 12.48 -25.20 15.49
C ALA A 255 13.70 -25.53 16.36
N TYR A 256 13.48 -25.91 17.62
CA TYR A 256 14.53 -26.36 18.53
C TYR A 256 14.93 -27.84 18.35
N ARG A 257 14.29 -28.58 17.42
CA ARG A 257 14.43 -30.03 17.25
C ARG A 257 14.21 -30.80 18.55
N SER A 258 13.21 -30.37 19.31
CA SER A 258 12.80 -30.94 20.59
C SER A 258 11.40 -31.52 20.50
N ARG A 259 10.95 -32.15 21.59
CA ARG A 259 9.57 -32.63 21.74
C ARG A 259 8.82 -31.71 22.68
N ASP A 260 7.53 -31.52 22.42
CA ASP A 260 6.65 -30.86 23.37
C ASP A 260 6.54 -31.71 24.65
N THR A 261 7.15 -31.21 25.72
CA THR A 261 7.18 -31.82 27.05
C THR A 261 7.03 -30.71 28.07
N HIS A 262 6.55 -31.02 29.28
CA HIS A 262 6.48 -30.01 30.35
C HIS A 262 7.82 -29.35 30.65
N ALA A 263 8.93 -30.11 30.59
CA ALA A 263 10.27 -29.55 30.74
C ALA A 263 10.60 -28.55 29.62
N PHE A 264 10.24 -28.86 28.37
CA PHE A 264 10.39 -27.95 27.24
C PHE A 264 9.52 -26.70 27.38
N ARG A 265 8.24 -26.84 27.73
CA ARG A 265 7.31 -25.71 27.93
C ARG A 265 7.79 -24.73 29.01
N ARG A 266 8.34 -25.23 30.13
CA ARG A 266 8.96 -24.38 31.17
C ARG A 266 10.19 -23.64 30.65
N LEU A 267 11.08 -24.34 29.94
CA LEU A 267 12.28 -23.73 29.35
C LEU A 267 11.92 -22.68 28.29
N LEU A 268 10.90 -22.96 27.48
CA LEU A 268 10.40 -22.07 26.45
C LEU A 268 9.87 -20.77 27.04
N ALA A 269 9.11 -20.83 28.14
CA ALA A 269 8.61 -19.63 28.83
C ALA A 269 9.74 -18.71 29.31
N VAL A 270 10.88 -19.26 29.73
CA VAL A 270 12.07 -18.47 30.12
C VAL A 270 12.75 -17.85 28.90
N ARG A 271 12.89 -18.61 27.80
CA ARG A 271 13.53 -18.13 26.56
C ARG A 271 12.72 -17.05 25.85
N LEU A 272 11.40 -17.08 26.00
CA LEU A 272 10.46 -16.16 25.39
C LEU A 272 10.12 -14.98 26.32
N SER A 273 11.08 -14.49 27.10
CA SER A 273 10.88 -13.28 27.91
C SER A 273 10.46 -12.10 27.04
N ALA A 274 9.55 -11.26 27.55
CA ALA A 274 9.08 -10.07 26.84
C ALA A 274 10.23 -9.11 26.51
N ASP A 275 10.23 -8.56 25.30
CA ASP A 275 11.12 -7.47 24.89
C ASP A 275 10.31 -6.16 24.85
N PRO A 276 10.51 -5.23 25.79
CA PRO A 276 9.75 -3.98 25.85
C PRO A 276 9.77 -3.17 24.54
N ARG A 277 10.85 -3.26 23.75
CA ARG A 277 10.96 -2.55 22.47
C ARG A 277 10.02 -3.15 21.43
N LEU A 278 9.94 -4.48 21.35
CA LEU A 278 9.04 -5.16 20.43
C LEU A 278 7.58 -5.04 20.86
N ASN A 279 7.31 -5.08 22.17
CA ASN A 279 5.97 -4.81 22.69
C ASN A 279 5.50 -3.43 22.24
N ARG A 280 6.38 -2.42 22.35
CA ARG A 280 6.08 -1.08 21.85
C ARG A 280 5.86 -1.02 20.33
N TYR A 281 6.59 -1.82 19.54
CA TYR A 281 6.36 -1.95 18.10
C TYR A 281 4.94 -2.43 17.81
N TRP A 282 4.51 -3.48 18.49
CA TRP A 282 3.22 -4.10 18.23
C TRP A 282 2.06 -3.27 18.75
N GLU A 283 2.21 -2.55 19.86
CA GLU A 283 1.24 -1.54 20.32
C GLU A 283 1.00 -0.45 19.26
N LEU A 284 2.08 0.11 18.72
CA LEU A 284 1.97 1.16 17.69
C LEU A 284 1.39 0.59 16.39
N THR A 285 1.75 -0.64 16.04
CA THR A 285 1.20 -1.37 14.87
C THR A 285 -0.31 -1.58 15.03
N ALA A 286 -0.77 -1.98 16.21
CA ALA A 286 -2.20 -2.12 16.50
C ALA A 286 -2.94 -0.79 16.31
N ILE A 287 -2.36 0.34 16.77
CA ILE A 287 -2.96 1.67 16.56
C ILE A 287 -3.05 1.99 15.06
N VAL A 288 -1.99 1.75 14.27
CA VAL A 288 -2.00 2.01 12.83
C VAL A 288 -3.07 1.19 12.10
N LEU A 289 -3.23 -0.09 12.46
CA LEU A 289 -4.16 -0.99 11.79
C LEU A 289 -5.62 -0.84 12.26
N THR A 290 -5.85 -0.28 13.45
CA THR A 290 -7.19 -0.14 14.01
C THR A 290 -7.87 1.11 13.45
N PRO A 291 -9.01 0.99 12.74
CA PRO A 291 -9.76 2.16 12.29
C PRO A 291 -10.26 3.00 13.47
N PRO A 292 -10.45 4.32 13.30
CA PRO A 292 -11.01 5.17 14.35
C PRO A 292 -12.36 4.65 14.85
N GLY A 293 -12.49 4.49 16.17
CA GLY A 293 -13.70 3.93 16.81
C GLY A 293 -13.89 2.42 16.64
N GLY A 294 -12.96 1.72 15.98
CA GLY A 294 -12.96 0.27 15.84
C GLY A 294 -12.35 -0.45 17.04
N SER A 295 -12.66 -1.74 17.16
CA SER A 295 -11.99 -2.62 18.14
C SER A 295 -10.53 -2.85 17.75
N PRO A 296 -9.61 -2.94 18.72
CA PRO A 296 -8.20 -3.21 18.47
C PRO A 296 -8.00 -4.45 17.58
N GLN A 297 -7.27 -4.27 16.49
CA GLN A 297 -6.92 -5.38 15.61
C GLN A 297 -5.80 -6.22 16.24
N PRO A 298 -5.90 -7.56 16.26
CA PRO A 298 -4.82 -8.41 16.70
C PRO A 298 -3.62 -8.23 15.78
N THR A 299 -2.47 -8.02 16.40
CA THR A 299 -1.17 -8.06 15.77
C THR A 299 -0.47 -9.37 16.12
N PRO A 300 0.53 -9.81 15.33
CA PRO A 300 1.39 -10.93 15.72
C PRO A 300 1.93 -10.78 17.15
N GLY A 301 2.32 -9.56 17.56
CA GLY A 301 2.77 -9.31 18.93
C GLY A 301 1.71 -9.51 19.99
N SER A 302 0.47 -9.03 19.78
CA SER A 302 -0.60 -9.24 20.76
C SER A 302 -1.02 -10.71 20.88
N ALA A 303 -0.99 -11.47 19.79
CA ALA A 303 -1.25 -12.91 19.80
C ALA A 303 -0.12 -13.65 20.53
N ASP A 304 1.11 -13.27 20.25
CA ASP A 304 2.30 -13.81 20.90
C ASP A 304 2.35 -13.49 22.41
N ASP A 305 1.99 -12.27 22.84
CA ASP A 305 1.85 -11.92 24.26
C ASP A 305 0.77 -12.77 24.95
N TRP A 306 -0.38 -12.97 24.29
CA TRP A 306 -1.46 -13.84 24.77
C TRP A 306 -0.98 -15.28 24.93
N LEU A 307 -0.28 -15.82 23.93
CA LEU A 307 0.25 -17.20 23.95
C LEU A 307 1.36 -17.40 24.99
N ARG A 308 2.25 -16.42 25.18
CA ARG A 308 3.25 -16.44 26.27
C ARG A 308 2.59 -16.39 27.64
N ALA A 309 1.48 -15.65 27.79
CA ALA A 309 0.70 -15.65 29.03
C ALA A 309 -0.02 -16.98 29.28
N ALA A 310 -0.61 -17.58 28.23
CA ALA A 310 -1.21 -18.91 28.28
C ALA A 310 -0.18 -19.97 28.68
N LEU A 311 1.02 -19.95 28.08
CA LEU A 311 2.14 -20.85 28.42
C LEU A 311 2.57 -20.72 29.88
N ARG A 312 2.63 -19.49 30.41
CA ARG A 312 2.97 -19.26 31.83
C ARG A 312 1.89 -19.82 32.77
N ARG A 313 0.61 -19.65 32.42
CA ARG A 313 -0.52 -20.21 33.18
C ARG A 313 -0.52 -21.75 33.15
N ASP A 314 -0.31 -22.35 31.98
CA ASP A 314 -0.20 -23.80 31.78
C ASP A 314 0.93 -24.39 32.65
N ASN A 315 2.11 -23.78 32.61
CA ASN A 315 3.26 -24.19 33.43
C ASN A 315 3.00 -24.07 34.93
N ALA A 316 2.18 -23.10 35.37
CA ALA A 316 1.83 -22.92 36.78
C ALA A 316 0.78 -23.92 37.26
N GLN A 317 -0.11 -24.38 36.37
CA GLN A 317 -1.11 -25.41 36.68
C GLN A 317 -0.50 -26.81 36.73
N ALA A 318 0.60 -27.03 36.01
CA ALA A 318 1.33 -28.31 35.96
C ALA A 318 2.47 -28.43 36.99
N ALA A 319 2.66 -27.42 37.86
CA ALA A 319 3.67 -27.38 38.92
C ALA A 319 3.08 -27.84 40.26
#